data_AF-A0A504TSR5-F1
#
_entry.id   AF-A0A504TSR5-F1
#
_cell.length_a   1.000
_cell.length_b   1.000
_cell.length_c   1.000
_cell.angle_alpha   90.00
_cell.angle_beta   90.00
_cell.angle_gamma   90.00
#
_symmetry.space_group_name_H-M   'P 1'
#
loop_
_entity.id
_entity.type
_entity.pdbx_description
1 polymer ?
#
loop_
_entity_poly.entity_id
_entity_poly.type
_entity_poly.pdbx_seq_one_letter_code
_entity_poly.pdbx_strand_id
1 'polypeptide(L)'
;MKGHPFAGLLAGFVIWSAAFLLLYGVQATGCKLGWHETPLGPTSLLRGTLSGMVLTTFALFYLMERHWLKPATGAPEDERRRLLQISRLANFTAAAATLVTFAGIFWLTLC
;
A
#
# COMPACT_ATOMS: atom_id res chain seq x y z
N MET A 1 -12.60 -12.98 13.95
CA MET A 1 -11.29 -13.66 14.05
C MET A 1 -10.45 -12.91 15.06
N LYS A 2 -9.93 -13.56 16.11
CA LYS A 2 -9.02 -12.93 17.07
C LYS A 2 -7.68 -12.70 16.35
N GLY A 3 -7.54 -11.55 15.68
CA GLY A 3 -6.28 -11.18 15.04
C GLY A 3 -5.22 -11.02 16.10
N HIS A 4 -4.14 -11.80 16.02
CA HIS A 4 -2.96 -11.58 16.85
C HIS A 4 -2.44 -10.18 16.54
N PRO A 5 -2.31 -9.28 17.54
CA PRO A 5 -1.92 -7.89 17.31
C PRO A 5 -0.58 -7.76 16.57
N PHE A 6 0.32 -8.73 16.79
CA PHE A 6 1.59 -8.85 16.09
C PHE A 6 1.44 -9.06 14.58
N ALA A 7 0.42 -9.81 14.14
CA ALA A 7 0.14 -10.02 12.73
C ALA A 7 -0.31 -8.72 12.04
N GLY A 8 -1.05 -7.85 12.75
CA GLY A 8 -1.44 -6.54 12.24
C GLY A 8 -0.24 -5.60 12.05
N LEU A 9 0.75 -5.67 12.95
CA LEU A 9 2.00 -4.92 12.84
C LEU A 9 2.81 -5.33 11.60
N LEU A 10 2.97 -6.64 11.39
CA LEU A 10 3.73 -7.17 10.25
C LEU A 10 3.01 -6.99 8.92
N ALA A 11 1.67 -7.09 8.91
CA ALA A 11 0.89 -7.02 7.68
C ALA A 11 1.09 -5.70 6.92
N GLY A 12 1.17 -4.56 7.61
CA GLY A 12 1.42 -3.26 6.97
C GLY A 12 2.75 -3.22 6.22
N PHE A 13 3.82 -3.73 6.85
CA PHE A 13 5.13 -3.85 6.21
C PHE A 13 5.14 -4.82 5.02
N VAL A 14 4.46 -5.96 5.16
CA VAL A 14 4.37 -6.96 4.07
C VAL A 14 3.62 -6.39 2.87
N ILE A 15 2.48 -5.71 3.10
CA ILE A 15 1.71 -5.05 2.04
C ILE A 15 2.58 -4.01 1.33
N TRP A 16 3.29 -3.18 2.10
CA TRP A 16 4.16 -2.15 1.55
C TRP A 16 5.29 -2.73 0.69
N SER A 17 6.03 -3.73 1.21
CA SER A 17 7.13 -4.37 0.47
C SER A 17 6.66 -5.08 -0.79
N ALA A 18 5.52 -5.78 -0.72
CA ALA A 18 4.94 -6.45 -1.88
C ALA A 18 4.50 -5.42 -2.95
N ALA A 19 3.82 -4.35 -2.55
CA ALA A 19 3.43 -3.28 -3.44
C ALA A 19 4.64 -2.64 -4.11
N PHE A 20 5.72 -2.40 -3.35
CA PHE A 20 6.96 -1.82 -3.89
C PHE A 20 7.59 -2.69 -4.97
N LEU A 21 7.78 -3.98 -4.70
CA LEU A 21 8.36 -4.91 -5.67
C LEU A 21 7.50 -5.03 -6.93
N LEU A 22 6.17 -5.11 -6.76
CA LEU A 22 5.25 -5.24 -7.89
C LEU A 22 5.18 -3.97 -8.74
N LEU A 23 5.08 -2.79 -8.12
CA LEU A 23 5.06 -1.52 -8.84
C LEU A 23 6.36 -1.32 -9.62
N TYR A 24 7.51 -1.58 -8.99
CA TYR A 24 8.81 -1.47 -9.64
C TYR A 24 8.98 -2.49 -10.78
N GLY A 25 8.59 -3.75 -10.56
CA GLY A 25 8.65 -4.80 -11.56
C GLY A 25 7.74 -4.53 -12.76
N VAL A 26 6.51 -4.08 -12.52
CA VAL A 26 5.56 -3.70 -13.58
C VAL A 26 6.03 -2.46 -14.32
N GLN A 27 6.64 -1.47 -13.64
CA GLN A 27 7.22 -0.31 -14.31
C GLN A 27 8.32 -0.72 -15.30
N ALA A 28 9.31 -1.50 -14.85
CA ALA A 28 10.41 -1.95 -15.70
C ALA A 28 9.91 -2.81 -16.87
N THR A 29 8.99 -3.73 -16.59
CA THR A 29 8.39 -4.62 -17.61
C THR A 29 7.59 -3.81 -18.63
N GLY A 30 6.75 -2.88 -18.16
CA GLY A 30 5.91 -2.04 -19.01
C GLY A 30 6.72 -1.07 -19.87
N CYS A 31 7.84 -0.55 -19.37
CA CYS A 31 8.78 0.21 -20.19
C CYS A 31 9.37 -0.66 -21.30
N LYS A 32 9.81 -1.88 -20.97
CA LYS A 32 10.40 -2.78 -21.98
C LYS A 32 9.39 -3.27 -23.03
N LEU A 33 8.13 -3.43 -22.65
CA LEU A 33 7.03 -3.83 -23.53
C LEU A 33 6.38 -2.66 -24.28
N GLY A 34 6.85 -1.42 -24.10
CA GLY A 34 6.31 -0.25 -24.80
C GLY A 34 4.93 0.21 -24.31
N TRP A 35 4.52 -0.16 -23.09
CA TRP A 35 3.22 0.26 -22.51
C TRP A 35 3.16 1.77 -22.26
N HIS A 36 4.30 2.46 -22.21
CA HIS A 36 4.34 3.92 -22.14
C HIS A 36 3.87 4.59 -23.44
N GLU A 37 4.04 3.93 -24.58
CA GLU A 37 3.62 4.42 -25.90
C GLU A 37 2.17 4.04 -26.25
N THR A 38 1.59 3.12 -25.47
CA THR A 38 0.21 2.67 -25.70
C THR A 38 -0.75 3.67 -25.05
N PRO A 39 -1.59 4.38 -25.81
CA PRO A 39 -2.51 5.38 -25.25
C PRO A 39 -3.64 4.71 -24.47
N LEU A 40 -3.97 5.28 -23.31
CA LEU A 40 -5.10 4.92 -22.46
C LEU A 40 -5.82 6.19 -21.99
N GLY A 41 -6.70 6.73 -22.85
CA GLY A 41 -7.36 8.01 -22.59
C GLY A 41 -6.35 9.17 -22.59
N PRO A 42 -6.32 10.05 -21.56
CA PRO A 42 -5.36 11.16 -21.48
C PRO A 42 -3.97 10.73 -21.00
N THR A 43 -3.78 9.46 -20.60
CA THR A 43 -2.52 8.93 -20.08
C THR A 43 -2.06 7.71 -20.89
N SER A 44 -0.89 7.15 -20.58
CA SER A 44 -0.44 5.89 -21.16
C SER A 44 -0.92 4.68 -20.36
N LEU A 45 -1.00 3.52 -21.01
CA LEU A 45 -1.37 2.25 -20.40
C LEU A 45 -0.53 2.00 -19.15
N LEU A 46 0.79 2.20 -19.23
CA LEU A 46 1.72 2.06 -18.10
C LEU A 46 1.31 2.92 -16.91
N ARG A 47 1.05 4.21 -17.15
CA ARG A 47 0.74 5.18 -16.09
C ARG A 47 -0.63 4.86 -15.47
N GLY A 48 -1.59 4.39 -16.27
CA GLY A 48 -2.89 3.89 -15.79
C GLY A 48 -2.77 2.65 -14.90
N THR A 49 -2.02 1.63 -15.35
CA THR A 49 -1.79 0.39 -14.58
C THR A 49 -1.12 0.68 -13.24
N LEU A 50 -0.04 1.47 -13.24
CA LEU A 50 0.68 1.83 -12.02
C LEU A 50 -0.20 2.62 -11.05
N SER A 51 -0.99 3.57 -11.55
CA SER A 51 -1.95 4.32 -10.73
C SER A 51 -3.00 3.39 -10.10
N GLY A 52 -3.53 2.43 -10.86
CA GLY A 52 -4.47 1.42 -10.35
C GLY A 52 -3.87 0.54 -9.24
N MET A 53 -2.60 0.16 -9.37
CA MET A 53 -1.88 -0.61 -8.34
C MET A 53 -1.65 0.21 -7.06
N VAL A 54 -1.32 1.49 -7.19
CA VAL A 54 -1.21 2.40 -6.02
C VAL A 54 -2.55 2.53 -5.31
N LEU A 55 -3.65 2.76 -6.04
CA LEU A 55 -5.00 2.82 -5.47
C LEU A 55 -5.39 1.52 -4.77
N THR A 56 -5.05 0.38 -5.37
CA THR A 56 -5.27 -0.95 -4.77
C THR A 56 -4.49 -1.10 -3.46
N THR A 57 -3.26 -0.61 -3.42
CA THR A 57 -2.42 -0.63 -2.19
C THR A 57 -3.05 0.21 -1.08
N PHE A 58 -3.56 1.41 -1.38
CA PHE A 58 -4.29 2.22 -0.41
C PHE A 58 -5.58 1.54 0.06
N ALA A 59 -6.31 0.88 -0.85
CA ALA A 59 -7.50 0.10 -0.48
C ALA A 59 -7.15 -1.02 0.49
N LEU A 60 -6.02 -1.71 0.31
CA LEU A 60 -5.54 -2.74 1.24
C LEU A 60 -5.20 -2.17 2.62
N PHE A 61 -4.50 -1.03 2.69
CA PHE A 61 -4.24 -0.36 3.97
C PHE A 61 -5.53 0.05 4.69
N TYR A 62 -6.52 0.56 3.95
CA TYR A 62 -7.83 0.92 4.49
C TYR A 62 -8.59 -0.32 5.01
N LEU A 63 -8.62 -1.40 4.24
CA LEU A 63 -9.26 -2.66 4.66
C LEU A 63 -8.57 -3.24 5.90
N MET A 64 -7.24 -3.19 5.95
CA MET A 64 -6.48 -3.65 7.11
C MET A 64 -6.85 -2.83 8.35
N GLU A 65 -6.89 -1.49 8.25
CA GLU A 65 -7.29 -0.62 9.36
C GLU A 65 -8.73 -0.90 9.82
N ARG A 66 -9.65 -1.05 8.88
CA ARG A 66 -11.09 -1.26 9.14
C ARG A 66 -11.41 -2.63 9.71
N HIS A 67 -10.69 -3.69 9.30
CA HIS A 67 -11.04 -5.05 9.67
C HIS A 67 -10.13 -5.64 10.75
N TRP A 68 -8.85 -5.30 10.76
CA TRP A 68 -7.85 -5.96 11.59
C TRP A 68 -7.36 -5.09 12.75
N LEU A 69 -7.31 -3.77 12.60
CA LEU A 69 -6.87 -2.84 13.66
C LEU A 69 -8.03 -2.23 14.47
N LYS A 70 -9.19 -2.88 14.49
CA LYS A 70 -10.34 -2.44 15.32
C LYS A 70 -10.08 -2.70 16.80
N PRO A 71 -10.41 -1.75 17.68
CA PRO A 71 -10.37 -2.00 19.13
C PRO A 71 -11.41 -3.07 19.45
N ALA A 72 -11.01 -4.13 20.15
CA ALA A 72 -11.98 -5.07 20.71
C ALA A 72 -12.74 -4.36 21.84
N THR A 73 -14.07 -4.28 21.73
CA THR A 73 -14.94 -3.72 22.76
C THR A 73 -14.78 -4.53 24.05
N GLY A 74 -14.31 -3.88 25.13
CA GLY A 74 -14.21 -4.48 26.46
C GLY A 74 -12.90 -5.21 26.81
N ALA A 75 -11.79 -4.98 26.10
CA ALA A 75 -10.50 -5.61 26.44
C ALA A 75 -9.66 -4.75 27.41
N PRO A 76 -9.39 -5.21 28.65
CA PRO A 76 -8.38 -4.62 29.53
C PRO A 76 -7.05 -5.38 29.33
N GLU A 77 -6.17 -4.82 28.50
CA GLU A 77 -4.74 -5.12 28.45
C GLU A 77 -4.05 -3.90 27.86
N ASP A 78 -3.37 -3.12 28.70
CA ASP A 78 -2.62 -1.94 28.26
C ASP A 78 -1.62 -2.27 27.14
N GLU A 79 -1.01 -3.45 27.19
CA GLU A 79 -0.03 -3.91 26.20
C GLU A 79 -0.68 -4.15 24.83
N ARG A 80 -1.83 -4.83 24.78
CA ARG A 80 -2.57 -5.04 23.54
C ARG A 80 -3.04 -3.72 22.92
N ARG A 81 -3.46 -2.77 23.75
CA ARG A 81 -3.87 -1.42 23.30
C ARG A 81 -2.68 -0.65 22.72
N ARG A 82 -1.52 -0.71 23.37
CA ARG A 82 -0.26 -0.12 22.87
C ARG A 82 0.17 -0.76 21.55
N LEU A 83 0.14 -2.09 21.43
CA LEU A 83 0.47 -2.79 20.18
C LEU A 83 -0.44 -2.40 19.02
N LEU A 84 -1.74 -2.22 19.28
CA LEU A 84 -2.68 -1.72 18.27
C LEU A 84 -2.37 -0.28 17.85
N GLN A 85 -1.99 0.60 18.79
CA GLN A 85 -1.57 1.97 18.47
C GLN A 85 -0.30 1.98 17.61
N ILE A 86 0.70 1.19 17.97
CA ILE A 86 1.95 1.05 17.19
C ILE A 86 1.64 0.50 15.79
N SER A 87 0.77 -0.52 15.69
CA SER A 87 0.38 -1.10 14.41
C SER A 87 -0.34 -0.09 13.52
N ARG A 88 -1.21 0.77 14.09
CA ARG A 88 -1.87 1.85 13.34
C ARG A 88 -0.88 2.89 12.86
N LEU A 89 0.04 3.30 13.72
CA LEU A 89 1.09 4.24 13.35
C LEU A 89 1.96 3.67 12.24
N ALA A 90 2.38 2.41 12.35
CA ALA A 90 3.16 1.72 11.32
C ALA A 90 2.42 1.65 9.98
N ASN A 91 1.12 1.31 10.01
CA ASN A 91 0.27 1.31 8.82
C ASN A 91 0.17 2.70 8.18
N PHE A 92 -0.03 3.73 9.00
CA PHE A 92 -0.10 5.11 8.54
C PHE A 92 1.22 5.57 7.92
N THR A 93 2.35 5.26 8.56
CA THR A 93 3.68 5.58 8.02
C THR A 93 3.96 4.82 6.72
N ALA A 94 3.50 3.58 6.59
CA ALA A 94 3.63 2.81 5.35
C ALA A 94 2.78 3.40 4.22
N ALA A 95 1.55 3.84 4.50
CA ALA A 95 0.72 4.55 3.54
C ALA A 95 1.35 5.89 3.12
N ALA A 96 1.90 6.66 4.06
CA ALA A 96 2.62 7.90 3.78
C ALA A 96 3.87 7.66 2.94
N ALA A 97 4.67 6.63 3.27
CA ALA A 97 5.83 6.24 2.49
C ALA A 97 5.43 5.83 1.06
N THR A 98 4.36 5.05 0.90
CA THR A 98 3.79 4.70 -0.42
C THR A 98 3.48 5.95 -1.24
N LEU A 99 2.84 6.94 -0.63
CA LEU A 99 2.52 8.20 -1.31
C LEU A 99 3.79 8.92 -1.76
N VAL A 100 4.79 9.05 -0.90
CA VAL A 100 6.05 9.73 -1.22
C VAL A 100 6.83 8.98 -2.30
N THR A 101 6.97 7.65 -2.18
CA THR A 101 7.74 6.82 -3.11
C THR A 101 7.12 6.78 -4.50
N PHE A 102 5.79 6.76 -4.59
CA PHE A 102 5.07 6.59 -5.86
C PHE A 102 4.44 7.87 -6.41
N ALA A 103 4.60 9.02 -5.73
CA ALA A 103 4.16 10.32 -6.24
C ALA A 103 4.76 10.64 -7.61
N GLY A 104 5.99 10.18 -7.88
CA GLY A 104 6.67 10.35 -9.15
C GLY A 104 5.88 9.80 -10.35
N ILE A 105 4.99 8.82 -10.16
CA ILE A 105 4.21 8.21 -11.25
C ILE A 105 3.33 9.25 -11.97
N PHE A 106 2.89 10.28 -11.25
CA PHE A 106 1.97 11.29 -11.78
C PHE A 106 2.66 12.40 -12.58
N TRP A 107 3.94 12.66 -12.33
CA TRP A 107 4.64 13.83 -12.90
C TRP A 107 5.95 13.50 -13.63
N LEU A 108 6.67 12.44 -13.26
CA LEU A 108 7.93 12.08 -13.93
C LEU A 108 7.71 11.31 -15.25
N THR A 109 8.71 11.39 -16.13
CA THR A 109 8.88 10.44 -17.22
C THR A 109 9.16 9.06 -16.63
N LEU A 110 8.30 8.09 -16.95
CA LEU A 110 8.32 6.74 -16.33
C LEU A 110 9.38 5.83 -16.96
N CYS A 111 9.67 6.12 -18.22
CA CYS A 111 10.72 5.65 -19.08
C CYS A 111 11.31 6.94 -19.72
#